data_AF-A0A2G9TDX1-F1
#
_entry.id   AF-A0A2G9TDX1-F1
#
_cell.length_a   1.000
_cell.length_b   1.000
_cell.length_c   1.000
_cell.angle_alpha   90.00
_cell.angle_beta   90.00
_cell.angle_gamma   90.00
#
_symmetry.space_group_name_H-M   'P 1'
#
loop_
_entity.id
_entity.type
_entity.pdbx_description
1 polymer ?
#
loop_
_entity_poly.entity_id
_entity_poly.type
_entity_poly.pdbx_seq_one_letter_code
_entity_poly.pdbx_strand_id
1 'polypeptide(L)'
;MRQAIVDVHNKLREDLALGKVQGSSFWGDKLPKAADMRQMRYDCTLEKKALDDGVFKDNCTEVPPRQAFTDTGRNYRSITTMLFRRPLITPKDALVKVSNE
;
A
#
# COMPACT_ATOMS: atom_id res chain seq x y z
N MET A 1 -5.82 -7.79 -9.65
CA MET A 1 -5.60 -7.06 -8.38
C MET A 1 -4.51 -7.70 -7.53
N ARG A 2 -4.62 -8.97 -7.14
CA ARG A 2 -3.62 -9.69 -6.31
C ARG A 2 -2.16 -9.46 -6.73
N GLN A 3 -1.84 -9.79 -7.98
CA GLN A 3 -0.48 -9.63 -8.52
C GLN A 3 -0.01 -8.18 -8.47
N ALA A 4 -0.83 -7.24 -8.94
CA ALA A 4 -0.49 -5.82 -8.95
C ALA A 4 -0.20 -5.26 -7.54
N ILE A 5 -0.92 -5.72 -6.50
CA ILE A 5 -0.65 -5.32 -5.12
C ILE A 5 0.75 -5.78 -4.70
N VAL A 6 1.11 -7.04 -4.94
CA VAL A 6 2.42 -7.58 -4.57
C VAL A 6 3.55 -6.96 -5.39
N ASP A 7 3.35 -6.76 -6.69
CA ASP A 7 4.34 -6.13 -7.58
C ASP A 7 4.66 -4.72 -7.13
N VAL A 8 3.63 -3.92 -6.82
CA VAL A 8 3.80 -2.55 -6.34
C VAL A 8 4.55 -2.52 -5.02
N HIS A 9 4.20 -3.37 -4.05
CA HIS A 9 4.92 -3.45 -2.79
C HIS A 9 6.38 -3.86 -3.00
N ASN A 10 6.64 -4.87 -3.83
CA ASN A 10 7.99 -5.35 -4.07
C ASN A 10 8.85 -4.30 -4.80
N LYS A 11 8.30 -3.57 -5.76
CA LYS A 11 9.00 -2.46 -6.42
C LYS A 11 9.39 -1.37 -5.42
N LEU A 12 8.45 -0.93 -4.58
CA LEU A 12 8.74 0.09 -3.55
C LEU A 12 9.77 -0.41 -2.53
N ARG A 13 9.71 -1.69 -2.14
CA ARG A 13 10.69 -2.34 -1.25
C ARG A 13 12.08 -2.40 -1.89
N GLU A 14 12.17 -2.70 -3.18
CA GLU A 14 13.42 -2.71 -3.94
C GLU A 14 14.03 -1.31 -4.02
N ASP A 15 13.23 -0.30 -4.36
CA ASP A 15 13.73 1.09 -4.44
C ASP A 15 14.21 1.60 -3.08
N LEU A 16 13.54 1.23 -2.00
CA LEU A 16 14.01 1.50 -0.64
C LEU A 16 15.30 0.73 -0.33
N ALA A 17 15.38 -0.56 -0.66
CA ALA A 17 16.55 -1.38 -0.40
C ALA A 17 17.81 -0.85 -1.11
N LEU A 18 17.64 -0.29 -2.31
CA LEU A 18 18.71 0.35 -3.09
C LEU A 18 19.05 1.77 -2.62
N GLY A 19 18.30 2.32 -1.65
CA GLY A 19 18.49 3.67 -1.13
C GLY A 19 18.14 4.74 -2.16
N LYS A 20 17.09 4.53 -2.96
CA LYS A 20 16.59 5.51 -3.95
C LYS A 20 15.49 6.41 -3.39
N VAL A 21 14.83 5.99 -2.31
CA VAL A 21 13.71 6.70 -1.72
C VAL A 21 14.20 7.91 -0.93
N GLN A 22 13.63 9.08 -1.20
CA GLN A 22 13.89 10.29 -0.43
C GLN A 22 13.25 10.16 0.96
N GLY A 23 13.97 10.58 1.99
CA GLY A 23 13.48 10.67 3.35
C GLY A 23 12.61 11.91 3.54
N SER A 24 12.97 12.77 4.49
CA SER A 24 12.23 14.01 4.72
C SER A 24 12.44 15.01 3.58
N SER A 25 11.36 15.67 3.16
CA SER A 25 11.39 16.71 2.12
C SER A 25 12.29 17.91 2.45
N PHE A 26 12.68 18.07 3.72
CA PHE A 26 13.47 19.21 4.18
C PHE A 26 14.98 19.04 3.99
N TRP A 27 15.49 17.81 4.01
CA TRP A 27 16.94 17.57 4.09
C TRP A 27 17.50 16.87 2.86
N GLY A 28 16.66 16.41 1.92
CA GLY A 28 17.12 15.79 0.66
C GLY A 28 17.83 14.45 0.83
N ASP A 29 18.02 13.99 2.07
CA ASP A 29 18.68 12.73 2.40
C ASP A 29 17.84 11.55 1.92
N LYS A 30 18.52 10.55 1.34
CA LYS A 30 17.89 9.28 0.98
C LYS A 30 17.80 8.37 2.19
N LEU A 31 16.76 7.55 2.24
CA LEU A 31 16.65 6.49 3.23
C LEU A 31 17.80 5.47 3.08
N PRO A 32 18.27 4.86 4.18
CA PRO A 32 19.40 3.95 4.14
C PRO A 32 19.08 2.69 3.33
N LYS A 33 20.13 2.11 2.74
CA LYS A 33 20.04 0.83 2.01
C LYS A 33 19.72 -0.32 2.97
N ALA A 34 19.03 -1.33 2.48
CA ALA A 34 18.75 -2.56 3.23
C ALA A 34 19.62 -3.71 2.74
N ALA A 35 20.24 -4.45 3.66
CA ALA A 35 21.13 -5.57 3.31
C ALA A 35 20.36 -6.83 2.85
N ASP A 36 19.16 -7.09 3.38
CA ASP A 36 18.31 -8.25 3.03
C ASP A 36 16.82 -7.88 3.08
N MET A 37 16.37 -7.05 2.13
CA MET A 37 14.95 -6.71 2.01
C MET A 37 14.18 -7.85 1.33
N ARG A 38 13.48 -8.66 2.13
CA ARG A 38 12.75 -9.85 1.63
C ARG A 38 11.65 -9.49 0.64
N GLN A 39 11.54 -10.25 -0.45
CA GLN A 39 10.45 -10.12 -1.42
C GLN A 39 9.13 -10.70 -0.84
N MET A 40 8.04 -9.95 -0.97
CA MET A 40 6.70 -10.40 -0.57
C MET A 40 6.13 -11.38 -1.58
N ARG A 41 5.35 -12.33 -1.08
CA ARG A 41 4.52 -13.26 -1.85
C ARG A 41 3.06 -13.05 -1.49
N TYR A 42 2.17 -13.30 -2.45
CA TYR A 42 0.74 -13.28 -2.16
C TYR A 42 0.36 -14.48 -1.28
N ASP A 43 -0.45 -14.24 -0.25
CA ASP A 43 -0.97 -15.29 0.63
C ASP A 43 -2.50 -15.17 0.73
N CYS A 44 -3.20 -16.20 0.27
CA CYS A 44 -4.66 -16.26 0.29
C CYS A 44 -5.24 -16.30 1.72
N THR A 45 -4.47 -16.78 2.70
CA THR A 45 -4.86 -16.79 4.12
C THR A 45 -4.91 -15.36 4.66
N LEU A 46 -3.94 -14.53 4.27
CA LEU A 46 -3.91 -13.12 4.61
C LEU A 46 -4.98 -12.33 3.86
N GLU A 47 -5.27 -12.67 2.59
CA GLU A 47 -6.41 -12.10 1.86
C GLU A 47 -7.73 -12.39 2.59
N LYS A 48 -7.96 -13.66 2.97
CA LYS A 48 -9.14 -14.05 3.73
C LYS A 48 -9.23 -13.29 5.05
N LYS A 49 -8.13 -13.19 5.80
CA LYS A 49 -8.08 -12.40 7.02
C LYS A 49 -8.39 -10.92 6.78
N ALA A 50 -7.91 -10.33 5.68
CA ALA A 50 -8.20 -8.93 5.34
C ALA A 50 -9.68 -8.72 4.98
N LEU A 51 -10.34 -9.70 4.36
CA LEU A 51 -11.77 -9.68 4.10
C LEU A 51 -12.59 -9.89 5.38
N ASP A 52 -12.13 -10.79 6.25
CA ASP A 52 -12.80 -11.16 7.50
C ASP A 52 -12.64 -10.12 8.61
N ASP A 53 -11.51 -9.43 8.70
CA ASP A 53 -11.21 -8.44 9.76
C ASP A 53 -11.30 -7.00 9.25
N GLY A 54 -11.72 -6.81 8.01
CA GLY A 54 -11.70 -5.53 7.31
C GLY A 54 -13.01 -4.75 7.37
N VAL A 55 -12.99 -3.60 6.70
CA VAL A 55 -14.11 -2.65 6.55
C VAL A 55 -15.40 -3.32 6.04
N PHE A 56 -15.31 -4.45 5.33
CA PHE A 56 -16.46 -5.20 4.84
C PHE A 56 -17.32 -5.82 5.95
N LYS A 57 -16.75 -6.24 7.08
CA LYS A 57 -17.55 -6.74 8.21
C LYS A 57 -18.19 -5.61 9.02
N ASP A 58 -17.54 -4.46 9.10
CA ASP A 58 -18.00 -3.30 9.89
C ASP A 58 -18.98 -2.41 9.13
N ASN A 59 -19.82 -3.00 8.25
CA ASN A 59 -20.79 -2.28 7.41
C ASN A 59 -20.18 -1.10 6.63
N CYS A 60 -18.98 -1.29 6.10
CA CYS A 60 -18.22 -0.26 5.38
C CYS A 60 -17.89 0.99 6.21
N THR A 61 -17.81 0.87 7.54
CA THR A 61 -17.40 1.99 8.41
C THR A 61 -15.96 2.38 8.11
N GLU A 62 -15.73 3.65 7.80
CA GLU A 62 -14.39 4.15 7.55
C GLU A 62 -13.53 4.06 8.81
N VAL A 63 -12.39 3.38 8.70
CA VAL A 63 -11.39 3.36 9.76
C VAL A 63 -10.69 4.73 9.78
N PRO A 64 -10.75 5.48 10.90
CA PRO A 64 -10.14 6.80 10.96
C PRO A 64 -8.61 6.71 10.76
N PRO A 65 -7.96 7.77 10.26
CA PRO A 65 -6.51 7.81 10.14
C PRO A 65 -5.82 7.53 11.47
N ARG A 66 -4.77 6.72 11.46
CA ARG A 66 -3.97 6.44 12.65
C ARG A 66 -3.28 7.72 13.13
N GLN A 67 -3.47 8.06 14.41
CA GLN A 67 -2.79 9.18 15.06
C GLN A 67 -1.41 8.81 15.60
N ALA A 68 -1.18 7.52 15.89
CA ALA A 68 0.09 6.98 16.36
C ALA A 68 0.38 5.63 15.69
N PHE A 69 1.67 5.25 15.64
CA PHE A 69 2.07 3.96 15.13
C PHE A 69 1.75 2.87 16.16
N THR A 70 0.77 2.03 15.85
CA THR A 70 0.52 0.76 16.53
C THR A 70 0.69 -0.37 15.52
N ASP A 71 1.51 -1.36 15.86
CA ASP A 71 1.65 -2.52 15.00
C ASP A 71 0.35 -3.32 15.04
N THR A 72 -0.34 -3.30 13.90
CA THR A 72 -1.65 -3.92 13.70
C THR A 72 -1.59 -4.97 12.60
N GLY A 73 -0.42 -5.15 11.96
CA GLY A 73 -0.25 -5.97 10.77
C GLY A 73 -1.18 -5.60 9.59
N ARG A 74 -1.79 -4.41 9.60
CA ARG A 74 -2.86 -4.00 8.66
C ARG A 74 -2.69 -2.57 8.18
N ASN A 75 -3.06 -2.33 6.92
CA ASN A 75 -3.15 -1.02 6.28
C ASN A 75 -4.53 -0.89 5.62
N TYR A 76 -5.16 0.27 5.74
CA TYR A 76 -6.47 0.58 5.14
C TYR A 76 -6.39 1.85 4.32
N ARG A 77 -7.23 1.94 3.27
CA ARG A 77 -7.43 3.17 2.51
C ARG A 77 -8.84 3.20 1.91
N SER A 78 -9.59 4.24 2.23
CA SER A 78 -10.85 4.57 1.55
C SER A 78 -10.56 5.50 0.37
N ILE A 79 -11.30 5.32 -0.72
CA ILE A 79 -11.23 6.20 -1.90
C ILE A 79 -12.65 6.70 -2.18
N THR A 80 -12.88 7.98 -1.92
CA THR A 80 -14.13 8.64 -2.27
C THR A 80 -14.10 9.02 -3.74
N THR A 81 -15.02 8.47 -4.53
CA THR A 81 -15.16 8.78 -5.96
C THR A 81 -16.61 9.10 -6.28
N MET A 82 -16.86 10.13 -7.10
CA MET A 82 -18.21 10.44 -7.55
C MET A 82 -18.66 9.35 -8.54
N LEU A 83 -19.88 8.80 -8.38
CA LEU A 83 -20.38 7.71 -9.22
C LEU A 83 -20.38 8.05 -10.73
N PHE A 84 -20.58 9.32 -11.09
CA PHE A 84 -20.52 9.82 -12.47
C PHE A 84 -19.09 10.03 -12.99
N ARG A 85 -18.10 10.17 -12.09
CA ARG A 85 -16.68 10.19 -12.41
C ARG A 85 -16.04 8.92 -11.88
N ARG A 86 -16.47 7.77 -12.41
CA ARG A 86 -15.72 6.53 -12.20
C ARG A 86 -14.25 6.77 -12.56
N PRO A 87 -13.30 6.19 -11.82
CA PRO A 87 -11.89 6.32 -12.16
C PRO A 87 -11.69 6.02 -13.65
N LEU A 88 -11.16 7.00 -14.40
CA LEU A 88 -10.79 6.79 -15.80
C LEU A 88 -9.70 5.70 -15.94
N ILE A 89 -8.98 5.45 -14.85
CA ILE A 89 -8.00 4.38 -14.68
C ILE A 89 -8.51 3.36 -13.66
N THR A 90 -8.33 2.07 -13.92
CA THR A 90 -8.78 1.05 -12.95
C THR A 90 -7.96 1.13 -11.66
N PRO A 91 -8.46 0.64 -10.52
CA PRO A 91 -7.66 0.58 -9.29
C PRO A 91 -6.32 -0.13 -9.46
N LYS A 92 -6.25 -1.14 -10.34
CA LYS A 92 -5.01 -1.83 -10.69
C LYS A 92 -4.02 -0.87 -11.34
N ASP A 93 -4.47 -0.11 -12.33
CA ASP A 93 -3.61 0.79 -13.11
C ASP A 93 -3.19 2.00 -12.27
N ALA A 94 -4.07 2.48 -11.39
CA ALA A 94 -3.75 3.52 -10.42
C ALA A 94 -2.63 3.08 -9.46
N LEU A 95 -2.68 1.84 -8.95
CA LEU A 95 -1.62 1.29 -8.09
C LEU A 95 -0.29 1.21 -8.83
N VAL A 96 -0.30 0.73 -10.07
CA VAL A 96 0.92 0.62 -10.89
C VAL A 96 1.47 2.00 -11.25
N LYS A 97 0.60 3.00 -11.49
CA LYS A 97 1.05 4.36 -11.76
C LYS A 97 1.81 4.94 -10.56
N VAL A 98 1.23 4.84 -9.36
CA VAL A 98 1.83 5.36 -8.11
C VAL A 98 3.17 4.69 -7.80
N SER A 99 3.38 3.43 -8.18
CA SER A 99 4.66 2.77 -7.92
C SER A 99 5.80 3.27 -8.81
N ASN A 100 5.51 3.97 -9.90
CA ASN A 100 6.48 4.48 -10.86
C ASN A 100 6.71 6.01 -10.75
N GLU A 101 6.03 6.67 -9.82
CA GLU A 101 6.23 8.09 -9.47
C GLU A 101 7.32 8.24 -8.39
#